data_AF-A0A7S2CI29-F1
#
_entry.id   AF-A0A7S2CI29-F1
#
_cell.length_a   1.000
_cell.length_b   1.000
_cell.length_c   1.000
_cell.angle_alpha   90.00
_cell.angle_beta   90.00
_cell.angle_gamma   90.00
#
_symmetry.space_group_name_H-M   'P 1'
#
loop_
_entity.id
_entity.type
_entity.pdbx_description
1 polymer ?
#
loop_
_entity_poly.entity_id
_entity_poly.type
_entity_poly.pdbx_seq_one_letter_code
_entity_poly.pdbx_strand_id
1 'polypeptide(L)'
;ATEDMSSNTPTLVVAITNRRDLIDPALLRAGRLEIHVEVESPSKAARAEILRLQLQHMFQRGRLEGVDTMEDLTAVTCELAEMSDGCTGADLAAVVRAASSRALERFSLSGDAPCAVTVPDLMLSMAHDRSDL
;
A
#
# COMPACT_ATOMS: atom_id res chain seq x y z
N ALA A 1 35.30 4.57 -22.00
CA ALA A 1 35.86 4.20 -20.69
C ALA A 1 35.06 3.00 -20.20
N THR A 2 35.57 1.80 -20.45
CA THR A 2 35.12 0.57 -19.82
C THR A 2 35.68 0.59 -18.40
N GLU A 3 34.86 0.99 -17.42
CA GLU A 3 35.25 0.86 -16.02
C GLU A 3 35.33 -0.62 -15.68
N ASP A 4 36.55 -1.03 -15.35
CA ASP A 4 36.89 -2.37 -14.91
C ASP A 4 36.23 -2.61 -13.56
N MET A 5 35.34 -3.60 -13.50
CA MET A 5 34.47 -3.89 -12.36
C MET A 5 35.22 -4.72 -11.30
N SER A 6 36.49 -4.37 -11.04
CA SER A 6 37.39 -5.08 -10.14
C SER A 6 37.43 -4.47 -8.73
N SER A 7 36.31 -3.92 -8.24
CA SER A 7 36.15 -3.65 -6.82
C SER A 7 35.60 -4.92 -6.17
N ASN A 8 36.35 -5.52 -5.25
CA ASN A 8 36.01 -6.75 -4.52
C ASN A 8 34.88 -6.52 -3.48
N THR A 9 33.86 -5.76 -3.87
CA THR A 9 32.74 -5.32 -3.04
C THR A 9 31.63 -6.36 -3.17
N PRO A 10 31.17 -6.99 -2.08
CA PRO A 10 30.05 -7.91 -2.13
C PRO A 10 28.82 -7.16 -2.67
N THR A 11 28.33 -7.57 -3.83
CA THR A 11 27.20 -6.94 -4.52
C THR A 11 26.01 -7.88 -4.52
N LEU A 12 24.86 -7.41 -4.03
CA LEU A 12 23.58 -8.11 -4.09
C LEU A 12 22.71 -7.46 -5.16
N VAL A 13 22.19 -8.27 -6.09
CA VAL A 13 21.24 -7.82 -7.12
C VAL A 13 19.85 -8.32 -6.78
N VAL A 14 18.88 -7.40 -6.70
CA VAL A 14 17.46 -7.71 -6.53
C VAL A 14 16.72 -7.27 -7.78
N ALA A 15 15.94 -8.19 -8.37
CA ALA A 15 15.11 -7.93 -9.54
C ALA A 15 13.64 -8.22 -9.22
N ILE A 16 12.72 -7.44 -9.79
CA ILE A 16 11.28 -7.57 -9.58
C ILE A 16 10.62 -7.70 -10.96
N THR A 17 9.72 -8.66 -11.13
CA THR A 17 8.93 -8.84 -12.36
C THR A 17 7.51 -9.29 -12.03
N ASN A 18 6.54 -8.85 -12.83
CA ASN A 18 5.19 -9.39 -12.82
C ASN A 18 5.02 -10.52 -13.87
N ARG A 19 6.05 -10.78 -14.68
CA ARG A 19 6.04 -11.72 -15.80
C ARG A 19 7.31 -12.56 -15.83
N ARG A 20 7.38 -13.54 -14.92
CA ARG A 20 8.52 -14.48 -14.83
C ARG A 20 8.65 -15.33 -16.10
N ASP A 21 7.54 -15.64 -16.76
CA ASP A 21 7.44 -16.38 -18.01
C ASP A 21 8.25 -15.73 -19.16
N LEU A 22 8.43 -14.41 -19.11
CA LEU A 22 9.15 -13.67 -20.13
C LEU A 22 10.66 -13.53 -19.86
N ILE A 23 11.15 -13.97 -18.70
CA ILE A 23 12.57 -13.88 -18.37
C ILE A 23 13.34 -14.94 -19.15
N ASP A 24 14.46 -14.54 -19.76
CA ASP A 24 15.38 -15.46 -20.40
C ASP A 24 15.81 -16.58 -19.42
N PRO A 25 15.56 -17.87 -19.74
CA PRO A 25 15.96 -18.98 -18.89
C PRO A 25 17.45 -19.01 -18.53
N ALA A 26 18.32 -18.36 -19.30
CA ALA A 26 19.73 -18.22 -18.99
C ALA A 26 19.98 -17.35 -17.74
N LEU A 27 19.11 -16.39 -17.42
CA LEU A 27 19.21 -15.55 -16.22
C LEU A 27 18.79 -16.27 -14.94
N LEU A 28 17.97 -17.32 -15.04
CA LEU A 28 17.44 -18.10 -13.91
C LEU A 28 18.38 -19.24 -13.46
N ARG A 29 19.55 -19.38 -14.09
CA ARG A 29 20.55 -20.40 -13.75
C ARG A 29 21.35 -20.00 -12.51
N ALA A 30 21.95 -20.99 -11.86
CA ALA A 30 22.82 -20.79 -10.70
C ALA A 30 23.92 -19.75 -10.97
N GLY A 31 24.21 -18.90 -9.98
CA GLY A 31 25.16 -17.79 -10.09
C GLY A 31 24.62 -16.53 -10.78
N ARG A 32 23.31 -16.46 -11.05
CA ARG A 32 22.60 -15.27 -11.58
C ARG A 32 21.39 -14.93 -10.71
N LEU A 33 20.18 -14.84 -11.27
CA LEU A 33 18.94 -14.68 -10.53
C LEU A 33 18.48 -16.07 -10.03
N GLU A 34 19.25 -16.66 -9.12
CA GLU A 34 19.03 -18.04 -8.69
C GLU A 34 17.93 -18.15 -7.62
N ILE A 35 17.83 -17.15 -6.73
CA ILE A 35 16.82 -17.11 -5.67
C ILE A 35 15.56 -16.46 -6.22
N HIS A 36 14.45 -17.19 -6.14
CA HIS A 36 13.14 -16.70 -6.54
C HIS A 36 12.24 -16.61 -5.31
N VAL A 37 11.64 -15.44 -5.12
CA VAL A 37 10.63 -15.20 -4.09
C VAL A 37 9.37 -14.75 -4.80
N GLU A 38 8.30 -15.52 -4.64
CA GLU A 38 6.98 -15.17 -5.16
C GLU A 38 6.25 -14.30 -4.13
N VAL A 39 5.63 -13.22 -4.60
CA VAL A 39 4.82 -12.34 -3.76
C VAL A 39 3.36 -12.61 -4.09
N GLU A 40 2.67 -13.25 -3.15
CA GLU A 40 1.25 -13.53 -3.26
C GLU A 40 0.40 -12.31 -2.90
N SER A 41 -0.87 -12.34 -3.30
CA SER A 41 -1.85 -11.36 -2.86
C SER A 41 -1.97 -11.36 -1.33
N PRO A 42 -2.13 -10.19 -0.69
CA PRO A 42 -2.12 -10.10 0.76
C PRO A 42 -3.35 -10.79 1.36
N SER A 43 -3.10 -11.58 2.41
CA SER A 43 -4.16 -12.13 3.27
C SER A 43 -4.92 -11.01 3.98
N LYS A 44 -6.11 -11.30 4.54
CA LYS A 44 -6.89 -10.34 5.33
C LYS A 44 -6.05 -9.66 6.42
N ALA A 45 -5.26 -10.43 7.16
CA ALA A 45 -4.38 -9.89 8.21
C ALA A 45 -3.28 -8.98 7.63
N ALA A 46 -2.69 -9.37 6.49
CA ALA A 46 -1.71 -8.54 5.80
C ALA A 46 -2.33 -7.24 5.26
N ARG A 47 -3.57 -7.27 4.74
CA ARG A 47 -4.29 -6.07 4.31
C ARG A 47 -4.57 -5.10 5.45
N ALA A 48 -4.98 -5.62 6.61
CA ALA A 48 -5.15 -4.82 7.82
C ALA A 48 -3.83 -4.13 8.19
N GLU A 49 -2.71 -4.85 8.16
CA GLU A 49 -1.40 -4.30 8.46
C GLU A 49 -0.92 -3.24 7.45
N ILE A 50 -1.15 -3.48 6.15
CA ILE A 50 -0.85 -2.49 5.10
C ILE A 50 -1.65 -1.21 5.33
N LEU A 51 -2.96 -1.32 5.57
CA LEU A 51 -3.82 -0.18 5.88
C LEU A 51 -3.38 0.54 7.16
N ARG A 52 -3.03 -0.23 8.20
CA ARG A 52 -2.53 0.31 9.47
C ARG A 52 -1.27 1.13 9.26
N LEU A 53 -0.30 0.64 8.49
CA LEU A 53 0.93 1.38 8.18
C LEU A 53 0.65 2.67 7.41
N GLN A 54 -0.23 2.62 6.41
CA GLN A 54 -0.59 3.81 5.62
C GLN A 54 -1.30 4.87 6.47
N LEU A 55 -2.27 4.45 7.30
CA LEU A 55 -3.06 5.35 8.13
C LEU A 55 -2.31 5.81 9.39
N GLN A 56 -1.35 5.03 9.90
CA GLN A 56 -0.55 5.39 11.07
C GLN A 56 0.21 6.72 10.85
N HIS A 57 0.74 6.94 9.64
CA HIS A 57 1.39 8.21 9.30
C HIS A 57 0.41 9.40 9.33
N MET A 58 -0.85 9.20 8.97
CA MET A 58 -1.88 10.23 9.00
C MET A 58 -2.33 10.51 10.43
N PHE A 59 -2.54 9.45 11.22
CA PHE A 59 -2.87 9.51 12.64
C PHE A 59 -1.80 10.29 13.43
N GLN A 60 -0.52 9.94 13.26
CA GLN A 60 0.59 10.63 13.95
C GLN A 60 0.71 12.12 13.60
N ARG A 61 0.18 12.54 12.44
CA ARG A 61 0.18 13.92 11.99
C ARG A 61 -1.11 14.67 12.33
N GLY A 62 -2.05 14.05 13.05
CA GLY A 62 -3.35 14.62 13.37
C GLY A 62 -4.22 14.86 12.12
N ARG A 63 -4.04 14.05 11.07
CA ARG A 63 -4.78 14.15 9.80
C ARG A 63 -5.83 13.06 9.61
N LEU A 64 -6.06 12.27 10.66
CA LEU A 64 -7.08 11.23 10.74
C LEU A 64 -8.01 11.61 11.89
N GLU A 65 -9.28 11.77 11.59
CA GLU A 65 -10.33 12.18 12.55
C GLU A 65 -11.24 10.99 12.87
N GLY A 66 -11.70 10.91 14.12
CA GLY A 66 -12.49 9.77 14.62
C GLY A 66 -11.66 8.56 15.04
N VAL A 67 -10.35 8.74 15.20
CA VAL A 67 -9.42 7.73 15.71
C VAL A 67 -8.52 8.43 16.73
N ASP A 68 -8.63 8.05 18.01
CA ASP A 68 -7.92 8.71 19.11
C ASP A 68 -6.74 7.88 19.63
N THR A 69 -6.82 6.55 19.50
CA THR A 69 -5.81 5.62 19.98
C THR A 69 -5.29 4.69 18.87
N MET A 70 -4.13 4.06 19.12
CA MET A 70 -3.60 3.03 18.22
C MET A 70 -4.48 1.77 18.19
N GLU A 71 -5.24 1.53 19.26
CA GLU A 71 -6.21 0.43 19.34
C GLU A 71 -7.41 0.72 18.43
N ASP A 72 -7.92 1.96 18.42
CA ASP A 72 -8.97 2.40 17.49
C ASP A 72 -8.50 2.28 16.04
N LEU A 73 -7.26 2.69 15.76
CA LEU A 73 -6.69 2.54 14.42
C LEU A 73 -6.66 1.08 13.98
N THR A 74 -6.27 0.18 14.89
CA THR A 74 -6.23 -1.25 14.63
C THR A 74 -7.63 -1.78 14.36
N ALA A 75 -8.64 -1.40 15.16
CA ALA A 75 -10.04 -1.80 14.96
C ALA A 75 -10.57 -1.35 13.58
N VAL A 76 -10.38 -0.08 13.21
CA VAL A 76 -10.81 0.47 11.90
C VAL A 76 -10.11 -0.24 10.74
N THR A 77 -8.81 -0.51 10.85
CA THR A 77 -8.07 -1.19 9.77
C THR A 77 -8.48 -2.65 9.61
N CYS A 78 -8.85 -3.34 10.69
CA CYS A 78 -9.42 -4.68 10.64
C CYS A 78 -10.78 -4.71 9.93
N GLU A 79 -11.65 -3.73 10.19
CA GLU A 79 -12.95 -3.59 9.51
C GLU A 79 -12.76 -3.32 8.01
N LEU A 80 -11.87 -2.38 7.65
CA LEU A 80 -11.54 -2.11 6.25
C LEU A 80 -10.91 -3.33 5.54
N ALA A 81 -10.17 -4.16 6.27
CA ALA A 81 -9.59 -5.40 5.73
C ALA A 81 -10.66 -6.46 5.37
N GLU A 82 -11.80 -6.45 6.05
CA GLU A 82 -12.96 -7.30 5.73
C GLU A 82 -13.60 -6.92 4.40
N MET A 83 -13.62 -5.63 4.10
CA MET A 83 -14.26 -5.09 2.90
C MET A 83 -13.36 -5.09 1.67
N SER A 84 -12.04 -5.31 1.84
CA SER A 84 -11.01 -5.20 0.80
C SER A 84 -10.55 -6.55 0.26
N ASP A 85 -11.45 -7.52 0.16
CA ASP A 85 -11.06 -8.83 -0.37
C ASP A 85 -10.66 -8.77 -1.85
N GLY A 86 -9.54 -9.40 -2.17
CA GLY A 86 -8.90 -9.33 -3.49
C GLY A 86 -8.01 -8.10 -3.72
N CYS A 87 -8.03 -7.09 -2.84
CA CYS A 87 -7.21 -5.89 -3.01
C CYS A 87 -5.72 -6.16 -2.82
N THR A 88 -4.90 -5.60 -3.69
CA THR A 88 -3.44 -5.54 -3.58
C THR A 88 -3.02 -4.36 -2.69
N GLY A 89 -1.73 -4.30 -2.33
CA GLY A 89 -1.19 -3.15 -1.60
C GLY A 89 -1.34 -1.82 -2.36
N ALA A 90 -1.36 -1.86 -3.69
CA ALA A 90 -1.53 -0.67 -4.53
C ALA A 90 -2.98 -0.16 -4.48
N ASP A 91 -3.96 -1.06 -4.49
CA ASP A 91 -5.39 -0.75 -4.42
C ASP A 91 -5.72 -0.15 -3.05
N LEU A 92 -5.24 -0.76 -1.96
CA LEU A 92 -5.39 -0.21 -0.61
C LEU A 92 -4.81 1.21 -0.50
N ALA A 93 -3.65 1.45 -1.14
CA ALA A 93 -3.06 2.78 -1.21
C ALA A 93 -3.92 3.76 -2.04
N ALA A 94 -4.58 3.28 -3.10
CA ALA A 94 -5.50 4.08 -3.89
C ALA A 94 -6.73 4.50 -3.09
N VAL A 95 -7.31 3.59 -2.31
CA VAL A 95 -8.43 3.88 -1.40
C VAL A 95 -8.07 4.98 -0.40
N VAL A 96 -6.90 4.92 0.23
CA VAL A 96 -6.45 5.96 1.18
C VAL A 96 -6.22 7.30 0.49
N ARG A 97 -5.68 7.30 -0.74
CA ARG A 97 -5.54 8.53 -1.55
C ARG A 97 -6.89 9.12 -1.93
N ALA A 98 -7.85 8.30 -2.34
CA ALA A 98 -9.20 8.73 -2.69
C ALA A 98 -9.92 9.36 -1.47
N ALA A 99 -9.80 8.74 -0.30
CA ALA A 99 -10.31 9.30 0.95
C ALA A 99 -9.67 10.65 1.29
N SER A 100 -8.36 10.80 1.03
CA SER A 100 -7.65 12.07 1.19
C SER A 100 -8.14 13.15 0.22
N SER A 101 -8.42 12.81 -1.04
CA SER A 101 -9.01 13.75 -2.02
C SER A 101 -10.38 14.24 -1.55
N ARG A 102 -11.23 13.33 -1.06
CA ARG A 102 -12.56 13.67 -0.54
C ARG A 102 -12.51 14.60 0.66
N ALA A 103 -11.58 14.36 1.59
CA ALA A 103 -11.36 15.27 2.71
C ALA A 103 -10.95 16.68 2.25
N LEU A 104 -10.09 16.77 1.22
CA LEU A 104 -9.68 18.05 0.63
C LEU A 104 -10.84 18.75 -0.10
N GLU A 105 -11.67 18.00 -0.83
CA GLU A 105 -12.87 18.53 -1.51
C GLU A 105 -13.88 19.08 -0.51
N ARG A 106 -14.17 18.36 0.58
CA ARG A 106 -15.02 18.88 1.68
C ARG A 106 -14.46 20.15 2.28
N PHE A 107 -13.14 20.20 2.53
CA PHE A 107 -12.48 21.39 3.05
C PHE A 107 -12.67 22.58 2.11
N SER A 108 -12.45 22.36 0.80
CA SER A 108 -12.57 23.42 -0.21
C SER A 108 -14.00 23.94 -0.37
N LEU A 109 -15.02 23.11 -0.19
CA LEU A 109 -16.42 23.49 -0.34
C LEU A 109 -16.98 24.17 0.92
N SER A 110 -16.61 23.67 2.11
CA SER A 110 -17.25 24.07 3.36
C SER A 110 -16.46 25.10 4.18
N GLY A 111 -15.16 25.28 3.93
CA GLY A 111 -14.30 26.31 4.56
C GLY A 111 -14.05 26.18 6.06
N ASP A 112 -14.92 25.50 6.81
CA ASP A 112 -14.93 25.41 8.28
C ASP A 112 -14.55 24.02 8.83
N ALA A 113 -14.51 22.98 7.99
CA ALA A 113 -14.14 21.63 8.44
C ALA A 113 -12.61 21.49 8.57
N PRO A 114 -12.07 20.66 9.47
CA PRO A 114 -10.66 20.30 9.43
C PRO A 114 -10.33 19.52 8.15
N CYS A 115 -9.19 19.80 7.52
CA CYS A 115 -8.66 19.02 6.40
C CYS A 115 -8.08 17.67 6.90
N ALA A 116 -8.94 16.86 7.52
CA ALA A 116 -8.64 15.53 8.05
C ALA A 116 -9.50 14.47 7.36
N VAL A 117 -8.92 13.30 7.16
CA VAL A 117 -9.63 12.14 6.62
C VAL A 117 -10.44 11.51 7.74
N THR A 118 -11.69 11.19 7.46
CA THR A 118 -12.59 10.55 8.41
C THR A 118 -12.79 9.07 8.05
N VAL A 119 -13.21 8.26 9.02
CA VAL A 119 -13.55 6.84 8.78
C VAL A 119 -14.63 6.68 7.69
N PRO A 120 -15.70 7.50 7.64
CA PRO A 120 -16.64 7.49 6.53
C PRO A 120 -16.01 7.73 5.15
N ASP A 121 -15.00 8.60 5.03
CA ASP A 121 -14.30 8.84 3.76
C ASP A 121 -13.58 7.58 3.29
N LEU A 122 -12.96 6.83 4.21
CA LEU A 122 -12.29 5.56 3.93
C LEU A 122 -13.29 4.49 3.50
N MET A 123 -14.40 4.34 4.24
CA MET A 123 -15.44 3.37 3.93
C MET A 123 -16.11 3.62 2.57
N LEU A 124 -16.43 4.87 2.27
CA LEU A 124 -16.98 5.27 0.97
C LEU A 124 -15.98 5.04 -0.16
N SER A 125 -14.68 5.19 0.10
CA SER A 125 -13.65 5.01 -0.92
C SER A 125 -13.43 3.53 -1.22
N MET A 126 -13.48 2.69 -0.19
CA MET A 126 -13.46 1.24 -0.33
C MET A 126 -14.67 0.72 -1.10
N ALA A 127 -15.85 1.30 -0.91
CA ALA A 127 -17.06 0.90 -1.63
C ALA A 127 -17.04 1.28 -3.13
N HIS A 128 -16.43 2.43 -3.47
CA HIS A 128 -16.30 2.88 -4.87
C HIS A 128 -15.26 2.06 -5.65
N ASP A 129 -14.11 1.75 -5.04
CA ASP A 129 -13.05 1.00 -5.73
C ASP A 129 -13.53 -0.41 -6.15
N ARG A 130 -14.49 -0.99 -5.41
CA ARG A 130 -15.13 -2.26 -5.78
C ARG A 130 -16.08 -2.18 -6.98
N SER A 131 -16.58 -1.00 -7.35
CA SER A 131 -17.40 -0.88 -8.57
C SER A 131 -16.57 -0.82 -9.85
N ASP A 132 -15.28 -0.53 -9.71
CA ASP A 132 -14.34 -0.33 -10.83
C ASP A 132 -13.47 -1.59 -11.10
N LEU A 133 -13.59 -2.64 -10.27
CA LEU A 133 -12.96 -3.96 -10.39
C LEU A 133 -13.93 -5.02 -10.93
#